data_AF-A0A9E5BHB5-F1
#
_entry.id   AF-A0A9E5BHB5-F1
#
_cell.length_a   1.000
_cell.length_b   1.000
_cell.length_c   1.000
_cell.angle_alpha   90.00
_cell.angle_beta   90.00
_cell.angle_gamma   90.00
#
_symmetry.space_group_name_H-M   'P 1'
#
loop_
_entity.id
_entity.type
_entity.pdbx_description
1 polymer ?
#
loop_
_entity_poly.entity_id
_entity_poly.type
_entity_poly.pdbx_seq_one_letter_code
_entity_poly.pdbx_strand_id
1 'polypeptide(L)'
;VNAGRLKLGNAQLFGTNSPSVTVASGATLDLNGQTVANTNAISLTGTGAASAGGVLINTSTNAASYAGLVTLAGDSTINASSGNITLSNTGTMSSTTTKVLTVDGSANTTINENTTTLRFVKNGTGTLTLNGGNTNSYSTQANVYAAMINNGTVKVGHTQAFGSAGSGGFGINNSTIPGNAILVSGGTLDMNGIAYNKNTFTVLSGTGYSSQGAVINSNATDASMQAMWMLNGSTSINANAGGLSITNSSSNYRTLNNRGYNLTLGGTGTSANNTLNTAVFGSGNLIKEGTGTWTLLPNAVASAYYLDTTDGLTYSLGTTGSTSAMNYLTGSISVNAGRLKLGNNGALGLSSGMTVAQGATVDLNGRTLINATNLTITGTGAAGAGGAIVNDSTQAASYIGLVTLAGDSTINATTGNITLSNIGTITGSGRNLTVDGASTTTIASIIGTDNGGITKNGTGTLILSGANTFTGNIAVNAGRLQLNNAGAIGSSSSPSVTVASGATFDLNGITASNSNNLTISGTGAAGYGAALINQSVAATYSGNITLADNATINATGGNISLSGVISGNYNLEVAGGSATRWTRF
;
A
#
# COMPACT_ATOMS: atom_id res chain seq x y z
N VAL A 1 29.13 -27.28 38.87
CA VAL A 1 27.84 -27.25 39.59
C VAL A 1 27.09 -28.51 39.27
N ASN A 2 26.98 -29.44 40.23
CA ASN A 2 26.39 -30.77 39.98
C ASN A 2 24.89 -30.82 40.28
N ALA A 3 24.39 -29.96 41.18
CA ALA A 3 22.97 -29.81 41.49
C ALA A 3 22.71 -28.42 42.08
N GLY A 4 21.45 -27.99 42.06
CA GLY A 4 21.01 -26.73 42.68
C GLY A 4 21.48 -25.48 41.94
N ARG A 5 21.43 -24.33 42.62
CA ARG A 5 21.80 -23.02 42.06
C ARG A 5 23.08 -22.51 42.72
N LEU A 6 24.13 -22.32 41.93
CA LEU A 6 25.32 -21.56 42.34
C LEU A 6 25.11 -20.10 41.98
N LYS A 7 24.95 -19.24 42.99
CA LYS A 7 24.77 -17.80 42.82
C LYS A 7 26.08 -17.05 43.09
N LEU A 8 26.51 -16.24 42.14
CA LEU A 8 27.77 -15.49 42.29
C LEU A 8 27.62 -14.36 43.31
N GLY A 9 28.53 -14.35 44.30
CA GLY A 9 28.65 -13.29 45.29
C GLY A 9 29.59 -12.16 44.86
N ASN A 10 30.50 -12.41 43.92
CA ASN A 10 31.41 -11.41 43.35
C ASN A 10 31.88 -11.83 41.93
N ALA A 11 32.51 -10.89 41.22
CA ALA A 11 33.00 -11.06 39.85
C ALA A 11 34.28 -11.91 39.68
N GLN A 12 34.95 -12.31 40.77
CA GLN A 12 36.28 -12.96 40.75
C GLN A 12 36.27 -14.40 41.30
N LEU A 13 35.08 -14.95 41.58
CA LEU A 13 34.92 -16.17 42.37
C LEU A 13 35.59 -17.41 41.76
N PHE A 14 35.70 -17.50 40.44
CA PHE A 14 36.28 -18.66 39.75
C PHE A 14 37.82 -18.66 39.74
N GLY A 15 38.48 -17.67 40.33
CA GLY A 15 39.94 -17.57 40.38
C GLY A 15 40.60 -17.43 39.00
N THR A 16 41.94 -17.30 39.00
CA THR A 16 42.74 -17.07 37.79
C THR A 16 43.27 -18.35 37.13
N ASN A 17 43.18 -19.51 37.79
CA ASN A 17 43.89 -20.75 37.40
C ASN A 17 42.98 -22.01 37.39
N SER A 18 41.66 -21.88 37.25
CA SER A 18 40.77 -23.05 37.34
C SER A 18 40.57 -23.78 36.01
N PRO A 19 40.45 -25.13 36.02
CA PRO A 19 39.94 -25.88 34.87
C PRO A 19 38.50 -25.44 34.52
N SER A 20 38.00 -25.90 33.38
CA SER A 20 36.65 -25.57 32.91
C SER A 20 35.58 -25.81 33.99
N VAL A 21 34.62 -24.88 34.09
CA VAL A 21 33.48 -24.97 35.00
C VAL A 21 32.34 -25.69 34.30
N THR A 22 32.00 -26.89 34.75
CA THR A 22 30.85 -27.64 34.21
C THR A 22 29.59 -27.33 35.01
N VAL A 23 28.49 -26.96 34.34
CA VAL A 23 27.14 -26.88 34.91
C VAL A 23 26.35 -28.08 34.40
N ALA A 24 26.09 -29.03 35.29
CA ALA A 24 25.39 -30.27 34.96
C ALA A 24 23.89 -30.04 34.71
N SER A 25 23.24 -31.02 34.07
CA SER A 25 21.79 -30.99 33.88
C SER A 25 21.08 -30.98 35.23
N GLY A 26 20.09 -30.12 35.39
CA GLY A 26 19.41 -29.89 36.66
C GLY A 26 20.14 -28.94 37.62
N ALA A 27 21.29 -28.38 37.24
CA ALA A 27 21.99 -27.34 37.98
C ALA A 27 21.92 -25.97 37.26
N THR A 28 22.09 -24.89 38.02
CA THR A 28 22.07 -23.53 37.50
C THR A 28 23.27 -22.72 38.02
N LEU A 29 23.90 -21.97 37.12
CA LEU A 29 24.80 -20.87 37.45
C LEU A 29 24.05 -19.54 37.32
N ASP A 30 23.94 -18.80 38.41
CA ASP A 30 23.32 -17.47 38.46
C ASP A 30 24.41 -16.40 38.56
N LEU A 31 24.55 -15.62 37.49
CA LEU A 31 25.55 -14.54 37.39
C LEU A 31 25.25 -13.36 38.31
N ASN A 32 24.01 -13.21 38.81
CA ASN A 32 23.64 -12.24 39.82
C ASN A 32 24.15 -10.80 39.58
N GLY A 33 24.00 -10.31 38.34
CA GLY A 33 24.40 -8.95 37.95
C GLY A 33 25.91 -8.69 37.98
N GLN A 34 26.75 -9.74 37.97
CA GLN A 34 28.20 -9.61 37.99
C GLN A 34 28.78 -9.52 36.57
N THR A 35 29.81 -8.68 36.43
CA THR A 35 30.70 -8.64 35.25
C THR A 35 31.89 -9.56 35.50
N VAL A 36 31.78 -10.83 35.13
CA VAL A 36 32.82 -11.82 35.37
C VAL A 36 33.87 -11.75 34.27
N ALA A 37 35.02 -11.15 34.59
CA ALA A 37 36.11 -10.91 33.65
C ALA A 37 37.08 -12.11 33.47
N ASN A 38 36.85 -13.20 34.19
CA ASN A 38 37.67 -14.40 34.07
C ASN A 38 37.52 -15.03 32.67
N THR A 39 38.54 -15.75 32.22
CA THR A 39 38.54 -16.41 30.90
C THR A 39 38.30 -17.91 30.98
N ASN A 40 38.06 -18.47 32.18
CA ASN A 40 37.83 -19.90 32.37
C ASN A 40 36.65 -20.36 31.50
N ALA A 41 36.78 -21.50 30.84
CA ALA A 41 35.69 -22.00 30.01
C ALA A 41 34.53 -22.49 30.88
N ILE A 42 33.29 -22.25 30.48
CA ILE A 42 32.10 -22.88 31.05
C ILE A 42 31.56 -23.93 30.07
N SER A 43 31.20 -25.10 30.58
CA SER A 43 30.46 -26.11 29.84
C SER A 43 29.06 -26.27 30.40
N LEU A 44 28.04 -26.06 29.55
CA LEU A 44 26.62 -26.07 29.92
C LEU A 44 25.91 -27.32 29.39
N THR A 45 25.00 -27.89 30.17
CA THR A 45 24.06 -28.92 29.71
C THR A 45 22.75 -28.90 30.51
N GLY A 46 21.62 -28.96 29.82
CA GLY A 46 20.27 -29.06 30.41
C GLY A 46 19.49 -27.74 30.49
N THR A 47 18.33 -27.79 31.14
CA THR A 47 17.39 -26.66 31.27
C THR A 47 17.51 -25.90 32.60
N GLY A 48 18.42 -26.33 33.48
CA GLY A 48 18.65 -25.73 34.79
C GLY A 48 17.94 -26.45 35.92
N ALA A 49 18.15 -25.97 37.15
CA ALA A 49 17.40 -26.43 38.32
C ALA A 49 15.91 -26.05 38.19
N ALA A 50 15.03 -26.87 38.78
CA ALA A 50 13.59 -26.61 38.80
C ALA A 50 13.32 -25.17 39.32
N SER A 51 12.43 -24.44 38.64
CA SER A 51 12.10 -23.03 38.93
C SER A 51 13.18 -21.98 38.60
N ALA A 52 14.37 -22.37 38.12
CA ALA A 52 15.39 -21.42 37.68
C ALA A 52 15.25 -21.01 36.20
N GLY A 53 14.65 -21.89 35.38
CA GLY A 53 14.35 -21.61 33.98
C GLY A 53 15.57 -21.61 33.03
N GLY A 54 16.78 -21.87 33.53
CA GLY A 54 18.00 -21.98 32.71
C GLY A 54 19.20 -22.53 33.48
N VAL A 55 20.17 -23.08 32.75
CA VAL A 55 21.49 -23.49 33.27
C VAL A 55 22.41 -22.30 33.52
N LEU A 56 22.22 -21.22 32.77
CA LEU A 56 22.86 -19.93 33.01
C LEU A 56 21.79 -18.86 33.11
N ILE A 57 21.76 -18.15 34.23
CA ILE A 57 20.72 -17.15 34.51
C ILE A 57 21.32 -15.86 35.08
N ASN A 58 20.51 -14.82 35.09
CA ASN A 58 20.76 -13.62 35.87
C ASN A 58 19.50 -13.21 36.62
N THR A 59 19.48 -13.44 37.93
CA THR A 59 18.36 -13.05 38.80
C THR A 59 18.43 -11.61 39.29
N SER A 60 19.52 -10.88 39.01
CA SER A 60 19.64 -9.46 39.33
C SER A 60 19.01 -8.62 38.23
N THR A 61 18.47 -7.44 38.58
CA THR A 61 18.05 -6.43 37.60
C THR A 61 19.25 -5.76 36.92
N ASN A 62 20.43 -5.81 37.54
CA ASN A 62 21.67 -5.33 36.93
C ASN A 62 22.11 -6.28 35.81
N ALA A 63 22.70 -5.72 34.75
CA ALA A 63 23.26 -6.52 33.68
C ALA A 63 24.44 -7.37 34.18
N ALA A 64 24.50 -8.62 33.73
CA ALA A 64 25.59 -9.54 33.98
C ALA A 64 26.36 -9.83 32.68
N SER A 65 27.66 -10.11 32.80
CA SER A 65 28.47 -10.55 31.66
C SER A 65 29.47 -11.64 32.05
N TYR A 66 29.83 -12.47 31.08
CA TYR A 66 30.84 -13.51 31.24
C TYR A 66 31.84 -13.44 30.08
N ALA A 67 33.13 -13.27 30.40
CA ALA A 67 34.19 -13.10 29.42
C ALA A 67 34.89 -14.41 29.00
N GLY A 68 34.71 -15.50 29.75
CA GLY A 68 35.24 -16.81 29.41
C GLY A 68 34.44 -17.51 28.32
N LEU A 69 35.06 -18.50 27.66
CA LEU A 69 34.44 -19.24 26.57
C LEU A 69 33.27 -20.07 27.11
N VAL A 70 32.08 -19.96 26.51
CA VAL A 70 30.97 -20.85 26.82
C VAL A 70 30.92 -21.99 25.79
N THR A 71 30.66 -23.21 26.24
CA THR A 71 30.54 -24.41 25.40
C THR A 71 29.31 -25.20 25.81
N LEU A 72 28.73 -25.96 24.88
CA LEU A 72 27.54 -26.79 25.15
C LEU A 72 27.90 -28.27 25.13
N ALA A 73 27.82 -28.94 26.28
CA ALA A 73 27.92 -30.40 26.39
C ALA A 73 26.59 -31.10 26.04
N GLY A 74 25.46 -30.36 26.10
CA GLY A 74 24.13 -30.81 25.72
C GLY A 74 23.22 -29.64 25.40
N ASP A 75 21.97 -29.94 25.01
CA ASP A 75 20.96 -28.90 24.81
C ASP A 75 20.81 -28.07 26.08
N SER A 76 20.85 -26.75 25.94
CA SER A 76 21.05 -25.83 27.07
C SER A 76 20.09 -24.65 27.00
N THR A 77 19.67 -24.18 28.17
CA THR A 77 18.82 -22.96 28.28
C THR A 77 19.54 -21.83 29.01
N ILE A 78 19.65 -20.68 28.38
CA ILE A 78 20.05 -19.41 29.02
C ILE A 78 18.77 -18.62 29.32
N ASN A 79 18.64 -18.13 30.55
CA ASN A 79 17.46 -17.37 30.96
C ASN A 79 17.83 -16.02 31.57
N ALA A 80 17.64 -14.96 30.79
CA ALA A 80 17.76 -13.59 31.25
C ALA A 80 16.40 -13.13 31.81
N SER A 81 16.05 -13.59 33.01
CA SER A 81 14.72 -13.34 33.60
C SER A 81 14.57 -11.92 34.15
N SER A 82 15.58 -11.37 34.82
CA SER A 82 15.48 -10.06 35.49
C SER A 82 16.40 -8.99 34.91
N GLY A 83 17.62 -9.36 34.55
CA GLY A 83 18.61 -8.45 34.00
C GLY A 83 19.35 -9.08 32.83
N ASN A 84 19.98 -8.24 32.01
CA ASN A 84 20.61 -8.69 30.77
C ASN A 84 21.75 -9.68 31.04
N ILE A 85 22.01 -10.56 30.08
CA ILE A 85 23.18 -11.46 30.06
C ILE A 85 24.00 -11.16 28.81
N THR A 86 25.30 -10.92 28.95
CA THR A 86 26.23 -10.78 27.82
C THR A 86 27.32 -11.83 27.88
N LEU A 87 27.39 -12.70 26.87
CA LEU A 87 28.54 -13.58 26.65
C LEU A 87 29.53 -12.85 25.75
N SER A 88 30.62 -12.36 26.33
CA SER A 88 31.50 -11.39 25.68
C SER A 88 32.77 -12.00 25.11
N ASN A 89 32.97 -13.31 25.21
CA ASN A 89 34.12 -13.96 24.60
C ASN A 89 34.04 -13.86 23.06
N THR A 90 35.18 -13.74 22.37
CA THR A 90 35.25 -13.68 20.90
C THR A 90 35.64 -15.03 20.26
N GLY A 91 35.83 -16.06 21.08
CA GLY A 91 36.06 -17.44 20.68
C GLY A 91 34.79 -18.11 20.12
N THR A 92 34.86 -19.43 19.92
CA THR A 92 33.79 -20.20 19.27
C THR A 92 33.06 -21.10 20.27
N MET A 93 31.80 -20.79 20.56
CA MET A 93 30.87 -21.70 21.22
C MET A 93 30.65 -22.92 20.32
N SER A 94 31.13 -24.08 20.76
CA SER A 94 31.18 -25.30 19.95
C SER A 94 30.60 -26.50 20.70
N SER A 95 30.11 -27.47 19.92
CA SER A 95 29.73 -28.81 20.38
C SER A 95 30.12 -29.86 19.33
N THR A 96 30.34 -31.10 19.78
CA THR A 96 30.72 -32.23 18.88
C THR A 96 29.58 -32.70 17.98
N THR A 97 28.33 -32.43 18.37
CA THR A 97 27.10 -32.72 17.62
C THR A 97 26.20 -31.49 17.66
N THR A 98 25.25 -31.38 16.73
CA THR A 98 24.35 -30.23 16.71
C THR A 98 23.55 -30.11 18.01
N LYS A 99 23.67 -28.99 18.73
CA LYS A 99 22.95 -28.71 19.98
C LYS A 99 21.98 -27.54 19.86
N VAL A 100 20.95 -27.55 20.70
CA VAL A 100 19.99 -26.45 20.81
C VAL A 100 20.38 -25.54 21.99
N LEU A 101 20.55 -24.26 21.69
CA LEU A 101 20.61 -23.20 22.68
C LEU A 101 19.26 -22.49 22.74
N THR A 102 18.51 -22.76 23.81
CA THR A 102 17.29 -22.03 24.11
C THR A 102 17.63 -20.76 24.88
N VAL A 103 17.10 -19.63 24.44
CA VAL A 103 17.19 -18.34 25.10
C VAL A 103 15.80 -17.93 25.54
N ASP A 104 15.65 -17.73 26.85
CA ASP A 104 14.40 -17.41 27.51
C ASP A 104 14.55 -16.17 28.42
N GLY A 105 13.43 -15.71 28.95
CA GLY A 105 13.35 -14.55 29.84
C GLY A 105 12.92 -13.25 29.17
N SER A 106 12.56 -12.29 30.00
CA SER A 106 12.08 -10.96 29.59
C SER A 106 13.19 -9.94 29.36
N ALA A 107 14.40 -10.16 29.89
CA ALA A 107 15.56 -9.31 29.66
C ALA A 107 16.39 -9.78 28.46
N ASN A 108 17.37 -8.97 28.05
CA ASN A 108 18.12 -9.21 26.82
C ASN A 108 19.28 -10.18 27.05
N THR A 109 19.53 -11.02 26.05
CA THR A 109 20.73 -11.86 25.98
C THR A 109 21.56 -11.44 24.77
N THR A 110 22.85 -11.18 24.96
CA THR A 110 23.80 -10.85 23.89
C THR A 110 24.86 -11.93 23.82
N ILE A 111 25.06 -12.52 22.64
CA ILE A 111 26.11 -13.50 22.36
C ILE A 111 27.07 -12.87 21.37
N ASN A 112 28.27 -12.52 21.84
CA ASN A 112 29.36 -12.02 21.00
C ASN A 112 30.27 -13.14 20.49
N GLU A 113 30.14 -14.34 21.05
CA GLU A 113 30.88 -15.53 20.63
C GLU A 113 30.51 -15.93 19.20
N ASN A 114 31.52 -16.36 18.43
CA ASN A 114 31.25 -17.14 17.24
C ASN A 114 30.60 -18.46 17.67
N THR A 115 29.80 -19.08 16.83
CA THR A 115 29.21 -20.39 17.13
C THR A 115 29.51 -21.38 16.02
N THR A 116 29.53 -22.66 16.35
CA THR A 116 29.56 -23.73 15.35
C THR A 116 28.66 -24.84 15.86
N THR A 117 28.06 -25.62 14.95
CA THR A 117 27.18 -26.76 15.30
C THR A 117 26.03 -26.42 16.28
N LEU A 118 25.54 -25.17 16.30
CA LEU A 118 24.41 -24.77 17.16
C LEU A 118 23.15 -24.43 16.38
N ARG A 119 22.01 -24.64 17.02
CA ARG A 119 20.67 -24.15 16.66
C ARG A 119 20.15 -23.25 17.78
N PHE A 120 19.40 -22.20 17.45
CA PHE A 120 18.85 -21.28 18.45
C PHE A 120 17.34 -21.45 18.60
N VAL A 121 16.84 -21.35 19.84
CA VAL A 121 15.40 -21.26 20.12
C VAL A 121 15.16 -20.04 21.00
N LYS A 122 14.20 -19.18 20.66
CA LYS A 122 13.85 -17.98 21.43
C LYS A 122 12.41 -18.08 21.93
N ASN A 123 12.22 -18.11 23.26
CA ASN A 123 10.92 -18.30 23.91
C ASN A 123 10.44 -17.11 24.75
N GLY A 124 11.36 -16.34 25.34
CA GLY A 124 11.01 -15.22 26.22
C GLY A 124 10.64 -13.94 25.46
N THR A 125 10.23 -12.88 26.16
CA THR A 125 9.87 -11.59 25.52
C THR A 125 11.07 -10.68 25.23
N GLY A 126 12.22 -10.90 25.87
CA GLY A 126 13.42 -10.07 25.67
C GLY A 126 14.09 -10.25 24.29
N THR A 127 15.18 -9.54 24.04
CA THR A 127 15.95 -9.60 22.79
C THR A 127 17.15 -10.54 22.91
N LEU A 128 17.30 -11.48 21.97
CA LEU A 128 18.54 -12.23 21.73
C LEU A 128 19.35 -11.53 20.64
N THR A 129 20.52 -11.00 20.95
CA THR A 129 21.43 -10.39 19.97
C THR A 129 22.57 -11.35 19.64
N LEU A 130 22.75 -11.68 18.36
CA LEU A 130 23.81 -12.57 17.87
C LEU A 130 24.87 -11.77 17.10
N ASN A 131 25.95 -11.37 17.78
CA ASN A 131 27.03 -10.55 17.20
C ASN A 131 28.18 -11.37 16.62
N GLY A 132 28.29 -12.65 16.96
CA GLY A 132 29.29 -13.57 16.37
C GLY A 132 28.77 -14.32 15.14
N GLY A 133 29.70 -14.84 14.33
CA GLY A 133 29.38 -15.67 13.18
C GLY A 133 29.13 -17.13 13.56
N ASN A 134 28.15 -17.77 12.93
CA ASN A 134 27.88 -19.20 13.06
C ASN A 134 28.43 -19.94 11.83
N THR A 135 29.38 -20.86 11.99
CA THR A 135 29.95 -21.66 10.89
C THR A 135 29.24 -22.99 10.66
N ASN A 136 28.10 -23.22 11.31
CA ASN A 136 27.34 -24.45 11.13
C ASN A 136 26.78 -24.55 9.70
N SER A 137 26.97 -25.72 9.09
CA SER A 137 26.36 -26.10 7.81
C SER A 137 25.21 -27.06 8.10
N TYR A 138 23.96 -26.60 7.94
CA TYR A 138 22.78 -27.45 8.17
C TYR A 138 22.61 -28.42 6.99
N SER A 139 22.56 -29.72 7.28
CA SER A 139 22.34 -30.77 6.29
C SER A 139 20.87 -30.82 5.83
N THR A 140 20.62 -31.53 4.74
CA THR A 140 19.33 -31.66 4.01
C THR A 140 18.23 -32.43 4.76
N GLN A 141 18.19 -32.39 6.09
CA GLN A 141 17.13 -33.04 6.88
C GLN A 141 15.90 -32.15 7.02
N ALA A 142 14.73 -32.68 6.65
CA ALA A 142 13.43 -32.01 6.79
C ALA A 142 13.17 -31.59 8.25
N ASN A 143 12.65 -30.39 8.45
CA ASN A 143 12.25 -29.80 9.75
C ASN A 143 13.40 -29.41 10.71
N VAL A 144 14.62 -29.25 10.21
CA VAL A 144 15.75 -28.74 11.01
C VAL A 144 15.93 -27.23 10.78
N TYR A 145 15.48 -26.42 11.73
CA TYR A 145 15.64 -24.95 11.72
C TYR A 145 16.97 -24.49 12.34
N ALA A 146 17.66 -23.55 11.70
CA ALA A 146 18.82 -22.87 12.29
C ALA A 146 18.41 -22.02 13.50
N ALA A 147 17.22 -21.41 13.43
CA ALA A 147 16.58 -20.76 14.57
C ALA A 147 15.05 -20.94 14.60
N MET A 148 14.48 -21.04 15.79
CA MET A 148 13.03 -20.92 16.04
C MET A 148 12.75 -19.76 16.98
N ILE A 149 11.86 -18.84 16.59
CA ILE A 149 11.50 -17.65 17.35
C ILE A 149 10.02 -17.77 17.74
N ASN A 150 9.80 -18.29 18.94
CA ASN A 150 8.47 -18.48 19.51
C ASN A 150 7.92 -17.19 20.14
N ASN A 151 8.78 -16.30 20.65
CA ASN A 151 8.39 -15.00 21.23
C ASN A 151 9.59 -14.04 21.32
N GLY A 152 9.34 -12.76 21.64
CA GLY A 152 10.39 -11.73 21.83
C GLY A 152 11.12 -11.40 20.54
N THR A 153 12.36 -10.89 20.63
CA THR A 153 13.13 -10.47 19.44
C THR A 153 14.42 -11.28 19.30
N VAL A 154 14.83 -11.61 18.07
CA VAL A 154 16.20 -12.04 17.74
C VAL A 154 16.81 -10.99 16.83
N LYS A 155 17.85 -10.30 17.30
CA LYS A 155 18.62 -9.31 16.54
C LYS A 155 19.84 -9.94 15.90
N VAL A 156 19.96 -9.78 14.59
CA VAL A 156 21.12 -10.22 13.82
C VAL A 156 22.19 -9.14 13.93
N GLY A 157 23.29 -9.44 14.61
CA GLY A 157 24.47 -8.59 14.74
C GLY A 157 25.64 -9.00 13.83
N HIS A 158 25.55 -10.15 13.18
CA HIS A 158 26.56 -10.66 12.24
C HIS A 158 25.94 -11.28 10.97
N THR A 159 26.60 -11.11 9.82
CA THR A 159 26.15 -11.64 8.51
C THR A 159 26.12 -13.17 8.42
N GLN A 160 26.64 -13.88 9.41
CA GLN A 160 26.65 -15.35 9.49
C GLN A 160 25.99 -15.86 10.77
N ALA A 161 25.21 -15.05 11.50
CA ALA A 161 24.67 -15.43 12.82
C ALA A 161 23.89 -16.77 12.85
N PHE A 162 23.35 -17.21 11.70
CA PHE A 162 22.60 -18.46 11.57
C PHE A 162 23.23 -19.48 10.63
N GLY A 163 24.53 -19.40 10.31
CA GLY A 163 25.26 -20.40 9.51
C GLY A 163 26.12 -19.79 8.41
N SER A 164 27.09 -20.57 7.92
CA SER A 164 27.95 -20.21 6.78
C SER A 164 27.51 -20.96 5.52
N ALA A 165 27.39 -20.27 4.39
CA ALA A 165 27.63 -20.94 3.11
C ALA A 165 29.14 -21.02 2.87
N GLY A 166 29.56 -22.04 2.13
CA GLY A 166 30.91 -22.08 1.57
C GLY A 166 31.30 -20.72 1.00
N SER A 167 32.34 -20.13 1.58
CA SER A 167 33.00 -18.86 1.22
C SER A 167 32.08 -17.66 0.88
N GLY A 168 31.66 -16.92 1.91
CA GLY A 168 31.52 -15.45 1.82
C GLY A 168 30.10 -14.89 1.62
N GLY A 169 29.25 -15.02 2.65
CA GLY A 169 27.91 -14.43 2.76
C GLY A 169 26.93 -15.39 3.43
N PHE A 170 25.86 -14.88 4.07
CA PHE A 170 24.68 -15.58 4.64
C PHE A 170 24.03 -16.66 3.73
N GLY A 171 24.73 -17.68 3.25
CA GLY A 171 24.17 -18.54 2.21
C GLY A 171 23.32 -19.67 2.79
N ILE A 172 22.03 -19.54 2.54
CA ILE A 172 21.15 -20.69 2.34
C ILE A 172 21.29 -21.02 0.84
N ASN A 173 22.30 -21.82 0.47
CA ASN A 173 22.57 -22.09 -0.95
C ASN A 173 21.69 -23.21 -1.51
N ASN A 174 21.37 -23.02 -2.79
CA ASN A 174 20.44 -23.73 -3.64
C ASN A 174 20.96 -25.13 -4.03
N SER A 175 20.31 -26.18 -3.54
CA SER A 175 19.99 -27.40 -4.29
C SER A 175 19.11 -28.25 -3.39
N THR A 176 17.79 -28.19 -3.61
CA THR A 176 16.78 -29.01 -2.90
C THR A 176 16.99 -29.02 -1.38
N ILE A 177 16.51 -27.97 -0.70
CA ILE A 177 16.42 -27.99 0.76
C ILE A 177 15.03 -28.50 1.14
N PRO A 178 14.86 -29.76 1.57
CA PRO A 178 13.76 -30.10 2.46
C PRO A 178 14.21 -29.66 3.86
N GLY A 179 13.70 -28.52 4.34
CA GLY A 179 14.06 -27.99 5.66
C GLY A 179 14.15 -26.46 5.69
N ASN A 180 13.54 -25.86 6.70
CA ASN A 180 13.24 -24.43 6.79
C ASN A 180 14.37 -23.70 7.55
N ALA A 181 14.90 -22.57 7.06
CA ALA A 181 16.09 -21.96 7.68
C ALA A 181 15.81 -21.26 9.04
N ILE A 182 14.74 -20.48 9.14
CA ILE A 182 14.31 -19.82 10.39
C ILE A 182 12.77 -19.88 10.48
N LEU A 183 12.25 -20.29 11.64
CA LEU A 183 10.81 -20.28 11.96
C LEU A 183 10.49 -19.12 12.90
N VAL A 184 9.48 -18.30 12.58
CA VAL A 184 9.03 -17.20 13.45
C VAL A 184 7.58 -17.44 13.85
N SER A 185 7.33 -18.31 14.82
CA SER A 185 5.96 -18.71 15.19
C SER A 185 5.22 -17.68 16.03
N GLY A 186 5.91 -16.76 16.73
CA GLY A 186 5.26 -15.75 17.57
C GLY A 186 6.12 -14.58 18.05
N GLY A 187 7.38 -14.46 17.61
CA GLY A 187 8.26 -13.33 17.95
C GLY A 187 8.68 -12.50 16.73
N THR A 188 9.82 -11.82 16.84
CA THR A 188 10.36 -10.91 15.85
C THR A 188 11.81 -11.25 15.49
N LEU A 189 12.12 -11.28 14.20
CA LEU A 189 13.49 -11.28 13.69
C LEU A 189 13.86 -9.85 13.30
N ASP A 190 14.81 -9.26 14.01
CA ASP A 190 15.37 -7.93 13.78
C ASP A 190 16.68 -8.05 12.98
N MET A 191 16.68 -7.56 11.74
CA MET A 191 17.84 -7.58 10.83
C MET A 191 18.46 -6.19 10.64
N ASN A 192 18.17 -5.23 11.52
CA ASN A 192 18.52 -3.83 11.34
C ASN A 192 20.01 -3.58 11.58
N GLY A 193 20.66 -2.86 10.64
CA GLY A 193 22.05 -2.41 10.76
C GLY A 193 23.11 -3.27 10.04
N ILE A 194 22.71 -4.28 9.26
CA ILE A 194 23.63 -5.13 8.48
C ILE A 194 23.33 -5.01 6.98
N ALA A 195 24.37 -4.76 6.18
CA ALA A 195 24.28 -4.80 4.72
C ALA A 195 24.43 -6.25 4.20
N TYR A 196 23.44 -6.74 3.47
CA TYR A 196 23.40 -8.12 2.95
C TYR A 196 23.74 -8.14 1.44
N ASN A 197 24.99 -8.42 1.09
CA ASN A 197 25.45 -8.32 -0.31
C ASN A 197 25.26 -9.60 -1.15
N LYS A 198 24.77 -10.69 -0.56
CA LYS A 198 24.41 -11.95 -1.24
C LYS A 198 23.23 -12.57 -0.47
N ASN A 199 22.48 -13.48 -1.09
CA ASN A 199 21.65 -14.54 -0.50
C ASN A 199 20.13 -14.51 -0.71
N THR A 200 19.64 -15.72 -0.96
CA THR A 200 18.24 -16.17 -0.94
C THR A 200 17.83 -16.33 0.52
N PHE A 201 16.82 -15.58 0.98
CA PHE A 201 16.29 -15.68 2.34
C PHE A 201 14.95 -16.42 2.31
N THR A 202 14.89 -17.62 2.89
CA THR A 202 13.63 -18.39 3.02
C THR A 202 13.16 -18.31 4.46
N VAL A 203 12.07 -17.56 4.70
CA VAL A 203 11.39 -17.53 6.00
C VAL A 203 10.08 -18.29 5.91
N LEU A 204 9.86 -19.20 6.84
CA LEU A 204 8.64 -20.00 6.89
C LEU A 204 7.75 -19.47 8.02
N SER A 205 6.79 -18.62 7.68
CA SER A 205 5.63 -18.18 8.50
C SER A 205 5.89 -17.37 9.78
N GLY A 206 5.07 -16.32 10.03
CA GLY A 206 5.05 -15.54 11.28
C GLY A 206 4.37 -14.15 11.22
N THR A 207 3.75 -13.69 12.31
CA THR A 207 2.96 -12.45 12.43
C THR A 207 3.72 -11.19 12.87
N GLY A 208 5.06 -11.20 12.95
CA GLY A 208 5.79 -10.03 13.48
C GLY A 208 7.22 -9.87 12.95
N TYR A 209 7.42 -9.13 11.87
CA TYR A 209 8.74 -8.68 11.43
C TYR A 209 8.86 -7.17 11.64
N SER A 210 9.92 -6.69 12.32
CA SER A 210 10.20 -5.25 12.43
C SER A 210 11.57 -4.93 11.82
N SER A 211 11.58 -4.22 10.70
CA SER A 211 12.80 -3.81 10.00
C SER A 211 12.98 -2.29 10.09
N GLN A 212 13.39 -1.78 11.26
CA GLN A 212 13.81 -0.40 11.45
C GLN A 212 15.10 -0.08 10.65
N GLY A 213 14.94 0.51 9.46
CA GLY A 213 16.08 1.00 8.66
C GLY A 213 16.88 -0.08 7.93
N ALA A 214 16.34 -1.28 7.74
CA ALA A 214 16.95 -2.28 6.86
C ALA A 214 16.86 -1.81 5.40
N VAL A 215 17.96 -1.27 4.87
CA VAL A 215 18.17 -1.20 3.42
C VAL A 215 18.53 -2.60 2.95
N ILE A 216 17.57 -3.32 2.39
CA ILE A 216 17.83 -4.62 1.77
C ILE A 216 18.36 -4.37 0.36
N ASN A 217 19.64 -4.01 0.27
CA ASN A 217 20.34 -3.75 -0.98
C ASN A 217 20.94 -5.05 -1.54
N SER A 218 20.33 -5.63 -2.56
CA SER A 218 20.90 -6.77 -3.30
C SER A 218 21.85 -6.32 -4.42
N ASN A 219 22.92 -5.59 -4.06
CA ASN A 219 23.98 -5.23 -5.01
C ASN A 219 24.87 -6.45 -5.32
N ALA A 220 24.36 -7.40 -6.10
CA ALA A 220 25.16 -8.48 -6.69
C ALA A 220 25.36 -8.19 -8.18
N THR A 221 26.60 -7.94 -8.57
CA THR A 221 27.05 -7.67 -9.96
C THR A 221 27.19 -8.95 -10.80
N ASP A 222 26.67 -10.08 -10.34
CA ASP A 222 26.85 -11.39 -10.99
C ASP A 222 25.59 -11.78 -11.77
N ALA A 223 25.73 -11.91 -13.09
CA ALA A 223 24.64 -12.16 -14.04
C ALA A 223 24.04 -13.58 -13.96
N SER A 224 24.59 -14.46 -13.11
CA SER A 224 24.30 -15.89 -13.09
C SER A 224 23.32 -16.37 -12.01
N MET A 225 22.82 -15.51 -11.11
CA MET A 225 21.99 -15.95 -9.96
C MET A 225 20.65 -15.19 -9.77
N GLN A 226 19.55 -15.91 -10.02
CA GLN A 226 18.19 -15.51 -9.64
C GLN A 226 18.01 -15.69 -8.12
N ALA A 227 17.77 -14.62 -7.36
CA ALA A 227 17.33 -14.75 -5.96
C ALA A 227 15.80 -14.62 -5.90
N MET A 228 15.13 -15.70 -5.50
CA MET A 228 13.70 -15.74 -5.23
C MET A 228 13.47 -15.67 -3.72
N TRP A 229 12.67 -14.73 -3.25
CA TRP A 229 12.20 -14.74 -1.86
C TRP A 229 10.87 -15.48 -1.80
N MET A 230 10.80 -16.53 -0.97
CA MET A 230 9.60 -17.37 -0.85
C MET A 230 8.95 -17.12 0.51
N LEU A 231 7.76 -16.52 0.50
CA LEU A 231 6.94 -16.40 1.70
C LEU A 231 6.07 -17.66 1.81
N ASN A 232 6.06 -18.28 2.97
CA ASN A 232 5.12 -19.36 3.29
C ASN A 232 4.27 -18.89 4.48
N GLY A 233 2.97 -18.73 4.29
CA GLY A 233 2.05 -18.10 5.26
C GLY A 233 1.91 -16.58 5.07
N SER A 234 0.79 -16.02 5.54
CA SER A 234 0.59 -14.56 5.54
C SER A 234 1.66 -13.88 6.39
N THR A 235 2.27 -12.83 5.85
CA THR A 235 3.46 -12.19 6.44
C THR A 235 3.22 -10.69 6.57
N SER A 236 3.51 -10.10 7.74
CA SER A 236 3.50 -8.66 7.97
C SER A 236 4.92 -8.11 8.13
N ILE A 237 5.34 -7.20 7.24
CA ILE A 237 6.63 -6.50 7.35
C ILE A 237 6.38 -5.08 7.88
N ASN A 238 6.76 -4.83 9.13
CA ASN A 238 6.56 -3.54 9.79
C ASN A 238 7.82 -2.65 9.69
N ALA A 239 7.65 -1.48 9.07
CA ALA A 239 8.66 -0.44 8.95
C ALA A 239 8.47 0.59 10.08
N ASN A 240 9.16 0.42 11.22
CA ASN A 240 9.16 1.48 12.24
C ASN A 240 9.91 2.72 11.73
N ALA A 241 9.34 3.92 11.96
CA ALA A 241 9.87 5.31 11.84
C ALA A 241 10.86 5.71 10.72
N GLY A 242 11.22 4.85 9.76
CA GLY A 242 12.27 5.11 8.76
C GLY A 242 11.95 4.65 7.34
N GLY A 243 10.78 4.04 7.13
CA GLY A 243 10.35 3.53 5.82
C GLY A 243 11.02 2.20 5.47
N LEU A 244 10.27 1.30 4.83
CA LEU A 244 10.78 0.08 4.21
C LEU A 244 11.04 0.37 2.74
N SER A 245 12.32 0.28 2.36
CA SER A 245 12.75 0.39 0.96
C SER A 245 13.24 -0.98 0.50
N ILE A 246 12.43 -1.67 -0.31
CA ILE A 246 12.85 -2.87 -1.03
C ILE A 246 13.26 -2.42 -2.43
N THR A 247 14.55 -2.08 -2.58
CA THR A 247 15.10 -1.50 -3.81
C THR A 247 15.88 -2.50 -4.66
N ASN A 248 15.57 -2.59 -5.97
CA ASN A 248 16.39 -3.28 -6.97
C ASN A 248 17.15 -2.25 -7.83
N SER A 249 18.48 -2.30 -7.78
CA SER A 249 19.40 -1.44 -8.55
C SER A 249 19.97 -2.13 -9.80
N SER A 250 19.64 -3.40 -10.06
CA SER A 250 20.22 -4.20 -11.15
C SER A 250 19.18 -4.62 -12.20
N SER A 251 19.58 -4.62 -13.47
CA SER A 251 18.75 -5.03 -14.62
C SER A 251 18.34 -6.51 -14.65
N ASN A 252 18.66 -7.29 -13.61
CA ASN A 252 18.37 -8.71 -13.50
C ASN A 252 17.14 -8.92 -12.59
N TYR A 253 16.10 -9.56 -13.13
CA TYR A 253 14.83 -9.83 -12.46
C TYR A 253 15.02 -10.61 -11.13
N ARG A 254 14.85 -9.93 -10.00
CA ARG A 254 14.72 -10.54 -8.66
C ARG A 254 13.26 -10.44 -8.24
N THR A 255 12.71 -11.51 -7.65
CA THR A 255 11.26 -11.69 -7.49
C THR A 255 10.91 -12.11 -6.05
N LEU A 256 9.92 -11.46 -5.47
CA LEU A 256 9.21 -11.90 -4.28
C LEU A 256 8.07 -12.80 -4.72
N ASN A 257 7.92 -13.99 -4.13
CA ASN A 257 6.81 -14.89 -4.41
C ASN A 257 6.01 -15.12 -3.13
N ASN A 258 4.76 -14.63 -3.09
CA ASN A 258 3.88 -14.79 -1.95
C ASN A 258 3.13 -16.14 -1.92
N ARG A 259 3.24 -16.96 -2.97
CA ARG A 259 2.68 -18.32 -3.09
C ARG A 259 1.19 -18.44 -2.73
N GLY A 260 0.40 -17.38 -2.89
CA GLY A 260 -1.03 -17.39 -2.52
C GLY A 260 -1.36 -16.79 -1.16
N TYR A 261 -0.36 -16.37 -0.38
CA TYR A 261 -0.55 -15.76 0.94
C TYR A 261 -0.53 -14.24 0.89
N ASN A 262 -1.24 -13.61 1.84
CA ASN A 262 -1.25 -12.16 1.93
C ASN A 262 0.11 -11.64 2.42
N LEU A 263 0.67 -10.69 1.68
CA LEU A 263 1.81 -9.90 2.09
C LEU A 263 1.28 -8.56 2.59
N THR A 264 1.29 -8.34 3.90
CA THR A 264 0.99 -7.04 4.49
C THR A 264 2.29 -6.30 4.67
N LEU A 265 2.41 -5.09 4.14
CA LEU A 265 3.49 -4.19 4.55
C LEU A 265 2.87 -2.99 5.25
N GLY A 266 3.52 -2.52 6.32
CA GLY A 266 2.96 -1.52 7.22
C GLY A 266 2.50 -2.14 8.54
N GLY A 267 2.46 -1.29 9.57
CA GLY A 267 1.97 -1.65 10.90
C GLY A 267 1.07 -0.53 11.41
N THR A 268 0.22 -0.85 12.39
CA THR A 268 -0.66 0.12 13.04
C THR A 268 0.17 1.30 13.58
N GLY A 269 -0.07 2.50 13.04
CA GLY A 269 0.54 3.76 13.52
C GLY A 269 1.81 4.25 12.81
N THR A 270 2.25 3.66 11.68
CA THR A 270 3.45 4.15 10.96
C THR A 270 3.11 5.14 9.84
N SER A 271 3.71 6.33 9.90
CA SER A 271 3.62 7.43 8.91
C SER A 271 4.72 7.39 7.84
N ALA A 272 5.52 6.32 7.80
CA ALA A 272 6.73 6.26 6.99
C ALA A 272 6.45 5.91 5.51
N ASN A 273 7.11 6.63 4.59
CA ASN A 273 7.03 6.35 3.15
C ASN A 273 7.78 5.05 2.81
N ASN A 274 7.17 4.17 2.02
CA ASN A 274 7.74 2.90 1.60
C ASN A 274 7.89 2.87 0.08
N THR A 275 8.99 2.29 -0.41
CA THR A 275 9.22 2.10 -1.84
C THR A 275 9.44 0.64 -2.13
N LEU A 276 8.64 0.09 -3.05
CA LEU A 276 8.75 -1.26 -3.55
C LEU A 276 9.22 -1.22 -5.01
N ASN A 277 10.48 -1.57 -5.23
CA ASN A 277 11.11 -1.65 -6.55
C ASN A 277 11.50 -3.10 -6.87
N THR A 278 10.54 -4.03 -6.74
CA THR A 278 10.75 -5.44 -7.07
C THR A 278 9.43 -6.09 -7.47
N ALA A 279 9.51 -7.16 -8.25
CA ALA A 279 8.35 -7.98 -8.63
C ALA A 279 7.83 -8.82 -7.47
N VAL A 280 6.51 -8.88 -7.25
CA VAL A 280 5.82 -9.68 -6.22
C VAL A 280 4.85 -10.70 -6.85
N PHE A 281 5.32 -11.85 -7.30
CA PHE A 281 4.50 -12.90 -7.91
C PHE A 281 3.73 -13.74 -6.86
N GLY A 282 2.72 -14.49 -7.32
CA GLY A 282 1.91 -15.40 -6.49
C GLY A 282 0.49 -14.86 -6.22
N SER A 283 -0.49 -15.76 -6.06
CA SER A 283 -1.93 -15.43 -6.02
C SER A 283 -2.42 -14.71 -4.77
N GLY A 284 -1.54 -14.43 -3.80
CA GLY A 284 -1.92 -13.76 -2.56
C GLY A 284 -2.03 -12.25 -2.73
N ASN A 285 -2.70 -11.58 -1.79
CA ASN A 285 -2.87 -10.13 -1.86
C ASN A 285 -1.62 -9.41 -1.35
N LEU A 286 -1.26 -8.28 -1.97
CA LEU A 286 -0.40 -7.29 -1.35
C LEU A 286 -1.30 -6.27 -0.64
N ILE A 287 -1.18 -6.20 0.70
CA ILE A 287 -1.97 -5.36 1.60
C ILE A 287 -1.06 -4.24 2.10
N LYS A 288 -1.59 -3.01 2.07
CA LYS A 288 -0.97 -1.85 2.71
C LYS A 288 -1.71 -1.55 4.01
N GLU A 289 -0.96 -1.33 5.10
CA GLU A 289 -1.46 -0.74 6.34
C GLU A 289 -0.68 0.56 6.67
N GLY A 290 -1.27 1.45 7.46
CA GLY A 290 -0.64 2.71 7.93
C GLY A 290 -0.65 3.87 6.93
N THR A 291 -0.32 5.09 7.40
CA THR A 291 -0.60 6.37 6.72
C THR A 291 0.50 6.89 5.78
N GLY A 292 1.69 6.26 5.75
CA GLY A 292 2.82 6.71 4.90
C GLY A 292 2.74 6.29 3.43
N THR A 293 3.22 7.13 2.50
CA THR A 293 3.11 6.94 1.04
C THR A 293 3.76 5.65 0.54
N TRP A 294 3.16 4.99 -0.44
CA TRP A 294 3.75 3.84 -1.13
C TRP A 294 4.02 4.12 -2.61
N THR A 295 5.26 3.88 -3.02
CA THR A 295 5.68 3.96 -4.42
C THR A 295 6.00 2.56 -4.94
N LEU A 296 5.27 2.09 -5.94
CA LEU A 296 5.65 0.89 -6.70
C LEU A 296 6.35 1.31 -7.99
N LEU A 297 7.58 0.84 -8.16
CA LEU A 297 8.37 1.07 -9.36
C LEU A 297 8.11 -0.02 -10.41
N PRO A 298 8.33 0.25 -11.72
CA PRO A 298 7.69 -0.41 -12.86
C PRO A 298 8.03 -1.89 -13.08
N ASN A 299 8.88 -2.47 -12.24
CA ASN A 299 9.25 -3.88 -12.31
C ASN A 299 8.44 -4.74 -11.32
N ALA A 300 7.42 -4.17 -10.67
CA ALA A 300 6.55 -4.87 -9.74
C ALA A 300 5.46 -5.70 -10.47
N VAL A 301 5.68 -7.00 -10.68
CA VAL A 301 4.64 -7.94 -11.14
C VAL A 301 3.83 -8.40 -9.93
N ALA A 302 2.49 -8.30 -9.90
CA ALA A 302 1.70 -8.82 -8.79
C ALA A 302 0.36 -9.44 -9.20
N SER A 303 0.06 -10.65 -8.70
CA SER A 303 -1.07 -11.43 -9.23
C SER A 303 -2.45 -10.98 -8.70
N ALA A 304 -2.52 -10.25 -7.58
CA ALA A 304 -3.72 -9.57 -7.05
C ALA A 304 -3.31 -8.45 -6.06
N TYR A 305 -4.06 -7.34 -6.02
CA TYR A 305 -3.67 -6.14 -5.26
C TYR A 305 -4.83 -5.59 -4.42
N TYR A 306 -4.76 -5.77 -3.10
CA TYR A 306 -5.79 -5.35 -2.16
C TYR A 306 -5.29 -4.14 -1.37
N LEU A 307 -5.67 -2.91 -1.76
CA LEU A 307 -5.29 -1.72 -0.99
C LEU A 307 -6.37 -1.38 0.05
N ASP A 308 -6.01 -1.53 1.32
CA ASP A 308 -6.75 -0.90 2.40
C ASP A 308 -6.07 0.41 2.78
N THR A 309 -6.39 1.48 2.06
CA THR A 309 -5.75 2.79 2.22
C THR A 309 -6.48 3.63 3.27
N THR A 310 -6.55 3.21 4.53
CA THR A 310 -7.07 4.09 5.59
C THR A 310 -6.28 5.40 5.65
N ASP A 311 -6.99 6.48 5.32
CA ASP A 311 -6.63 7.91 5.32
C ASP A 311 -5.47 8.42 4.44
N GLY A 312 -5.83 9.35 3.54
CA GLY A 312 -4.96 10.42 3.03
C GLY A 312 -3.83 10.06 2.05
N LEU A 313 -3.70 8.80 1.65
CA LEU A 313 -2.56 8.34 0.88
C LEU A 313 -2.55 8.82 -0.58
N THR A 314 -1.39 8.84 -1.21
CA THR A 314 -1.18 9.04 -2.65
C THR A 314 -0.34 7.87 -3.13
N TYR A 315 -0.95 6.87 -3.75
CA TYR A 315 -0.19 5.81 -4.43
C TYR A 315 0.51 6.36 -5.67
N SER A 316 1.64 5.83 -6.14
CA SER A 316 2.11 6.11 -7.50
C SER A 316 2.41 4.80 -8.18
N LEU A 317 1.56 4.45 -9.14
CA LEU A 317 1.70 3.23 -9.93
C LEU A 317 2.59 3.51 -11.15
N GLY A 318 3.91 3.37 -11.01
CA GLY A 318 4.89 3.64 -12.07
C GLY A 318 5.78 4.86 -11.86
N THR A 319 6.91 4.91 -12.56
CA THR A 319 7.86 6.04 -12.59
C THR A 319 7.25 7.27 -13.24
N THR A 320 7.55 8.44 -12.69
CA THR A 320 7.56 9.69 -13.44
C THR A 320 8.51 9.57 -14.64
N GLY A 321 7.98 9.49 -15.87
CA GLY A 321 8.77 9.65 -17.11
C GLY A 321 8.86 8.48 -18.09
N SER A 322 8.25 7.31 -17.83
CA SER A 322 8.18 6.21 -18.81
C SER A 322 6.74 5.95 -19.26
N THR A 323 6.48 6.12 -20.54
CA THR A 323 5.13 6.20 -21.15
C THR A 323 4.47 4.85 -21.40
N SER A 324 5.18 3.72 -21.20
CA SER A 324 4.76 2.42 -21.75
C SER A 324 4.98 1.20 -20.83
N ALA A 325 5.45 1.36 -19.59
CA ALA A 325 5.63 0.22 -18.68
C ALA A 325 4.28 -0.21 -18.07
N MET A 326 3.74 -1.34 -18.54
CA MET A 326 2.56 -1.97 -17.93
C MET A 326 2.94 -2.62 -16.60
N ASN A 327 2.15 -2.40 -15.55
CA ASN A 327 2.25 -3.24 -14.36
C ASN A 327 1.57 -4.58 -14.65
N TYR A 328 2.16 -5.70 -14.22
CA TYR A 328 1.53 -7.01 -14.39
C TYR A 328 0.61 -7.30 -13.20
N LEU A 329 -0.40 -6.45 -13.04
CA LEU A 329 -1.45 -6.62 -12.04
C LEU A 329 -2.57 -7.49 -12.64
N THR A 330 -2.92 -8.65 -12.07
CA THR A 330 -3.96 -9.53 -12.68
C THR A 330 -5.25 -9.69 -11.86
N GLY A 331 -5.24 -9.31 -10.58
CA GLY A 331 -6.42 -9.40 -9.71
C GLY A 331 -7.26 -8.14 -9.71
N SER A 332 -8.30 -8.11 -8.86
CA SER A 332 -9.06 -6.89 -8.60
C SER A 332 -8.22 -5.90 -7.79
N ILE A 333 -8.51 -4.62 -7.95
CA ILE A 333 -7.97 -3.51 -7.16
C ILE A 333 -9.09 -3.03 -6.25
N SER A 334 -8.86 -2.96 -4.94
CA SER A 334 -9.77 -2.27 -4.01
C SER A 334 -9.08 -1.06 -3.43
N VAL A 335 -9.74 0.09 -3.39
CA VAL A 335 -9.30 1.32 -2.73
C VAL A 335 -10.31 1.63 -1.65
N ASN A 336 -10.03 1.20 -0.42
CA ASN A 336 -11.03 1.22 0.65
C ASN A 336 -11.13 2.57 1.38
N ALA A 337 -10.09 3.41 1.32
CA ALA A 337 -10.05 4.78 1.86
C ALA A 337 -8.92 5.58 1.17
N GLY A 338 -8.66 6.84 1.54
CA GLY A 338 -7.47 7.58 1.05
C GLY A 338 -7.41 7.78 -0.48
N ARG A 339 -6.24 8.07 -1.06
CA ARG A 339 -6.10 8.30 -2.52
C ARG A 339 -5.13 7.31 -3.20
N LEU A 340 -5.60 6.67 -4.26
CA LEU A 340 -4.80 5.90 -5.21
C LEU A 340 -4.39 6.81 -6.38
N LYS A 341 -3.15 7.30 -6.44
CA LYS A 341 -2.66 8.11 -7.56
C LYS A 341 -1.93 7.25 -8.59
N LEU A 342 -2.12 7.55 -9.87
CA LEU A 342 -1.60 6.71 -10.96
C LEU A 342 -0.28 7.29 -11.47
N GLY A 343 0.76 6.46 -11.56
CA GLY A 343 2.12 6.90 -11.91
C GLY A 343 2.42 6.88 -13.41
N ASN A 344 1.79 5.98 -14.17
CA ASN A 344 1.99 5.81 -15.61
C ASN A 344 0.68 5.43 -16.34
N ASN A 345 0.74 5.36 -17.67
CA ASN A 345 -0.44 5.06 -18.52
C ASN A 345 -0.89 3.60 -18.41
N GLY A 346 0.03 2.68 -18.14
CA GLY A 346 -0.23 1.25 -17.96
C GLY A 346 -0.46 0.85 -16.50
N ALA A 347 -0.85 1.82 -15.67
CA ALA A 347 -0.82 1.71 -14.23
C ALA A 347 -1.61 0.47 -13.78
N LEU A 348 -2.85 0.31 -14.26
CA LEU A 348 -3.79 -0.70 -13.76
C LEU A 348 -3.51 -2.12 -14.26
N GLY A 349 -2.54 -2.30 -15.16
CA GLY A 349 -2.14 -3.60 -15.64
C GLY A 349 -3.25 -4.41 -16.32
N LEU A 350 -3.28 -5.71 -16.04
CA LEU A 350 -4.29 -6.67 -16.51
C LEU A 350 -5.36 -6.93 -15.44
N SER A 351 -5.63 -5.96 -14.57
CA SER A 351 -6.54 -6.13 -13.43
C SER A 351 -7.96 -6.48 -13.89
N SER A 352 -8.62 -7.34 -13.12
CA SER A 352 -9.99 -7.77 -13.42
C SER A 352 -11.05 -6.70 -13.10
N GLY A 353 -10.69 -5.66 -12.36
CA GLY A 353 -11.56 -4.54 -11.99
C GLY A 353 -10.92 -3.66 -10.93
N MET A 354 -11.44 -2.45 -10.73
CA MET A 354 -11.13 -1.56 -9.63
C MET A 354 -12.41 -1.16 -8.89
N THR A 355 -12.37 -1.17 -7.57
CA THR A 355 -13.43 -0.62 -6.70
C THR A 355 -12.85 0.52 -5.86
N VAL A 356 -13.49 1.67 -5.88
CA VAL A 356 -13.18 2.83 -5.03
C VAL A 356 -14.34 3.02 -4.06
N ALA A 357 -14.08 2.72 -2.79
CA ALA A 357 -15.07 2.75 -1.73
C ALA A 357 -15.42 4.18 -1.29
N GLN A 358 -16.45 4.29 -0.45
CA GLN A 358 -16.81 5.56 0.18
C GLN A 358 -15.62 6.12 0.98
N GLY A 359 -15.30 7.41 0.79
CA GLY A 359 -14.15 8.03 1.44
C GLY A 359 -12.80 7.71 0.79
N ALA A 360 -12.80 7.04 -0.36
CA ALA A 360 -11.61 6.75 -1.15
C ALA A 360 -11.63 7.51 -2.49
N THR A 361 -10.45 7.74 -3.06
CA THR A 361 -10.26 8.44 -4.34
C THR A 361 -9.29 7.70 -5.22
N VAL A 362 -9.54 7.64 -6.53
CA VAL A 362 -8.52 7.41 -7.55
C VAL A 362 -8.16 8.72 -8.23
N ASP A 363 -6.87 9.06 -8.26
CA ASP A 363 -6.32 10.24 -8.90
C ASP A 363 -5.60 9.84 -10.20
N LEU A 364 -6.20 10.24 -11.32
CA LEU A 364 -5.72 9.91 -12.65
C LEU A 364 -4.40 10.63 -13.00
N ASN A 365 -4.00 11.67 -12.26
CA ASN A 365 -2.67 12.29 -12.32
C ASN A 365 -2.18 12.66 -13.74
N GLY A 366 -3.07 13.14 -14.60
CA GLY A 366 -2.76 13.50 -15.98
C GLY A 366 -2.28 12.33 -16.83
N ARG A 367 -2.72 11.10 -16.52
CA ARG A 367 -2.40 9.90 -17.30
C ARG A 367 -3.47 9.63 -18.34
N THR A 368 -3.03 9.22 -19.54
CA THR A 368 -3.89 8.64 -20.57
C THR A 368 -3.85 7.13 -20.38
N LEU A 369 -4.78 6.58 -19.62
CA LEU A 369 -4.77 5.16 -19.29
C LEU A 369 -5.07 4.30 -20.51
N ILE A 370 -4.25 3.26 -20.69
CA ILE A 370 -4.39 2.28 -21.76
C ILE A 370 -5.07 0.98 -21.29
N ASN A 371 -5.34 0.87 -19.98
CA ASN A 371 -6.00 -0.28 -19.39
C ASN A 371 -7.52 -0.06 -19.38
N ALA A 372 -8.27 -0.99 -19.98
CA ALA A 372 -9.73 -0.98 -19.98
C ALA A 372 -10.35 -1.70 -18.77
N THR A 373 -9.62 -1.78 -17.65
CA THR A 373 -10.13 -2.28 -16.37
C THR A 373 -11.45 -1.58 -16.04
N ASN A 374 -12.49 -2.29 -15.61
CA ASN A 374 -13.75 -1.66 -15.17
C ASN A 374 -13.58 -1.00 -13.80
N LEU A 375 -14.19 0.16 -13.58
CA LEU A 375 -14.11 0.92 -12.33
C LEU A 375 -15.49 1.05 -11.67
N THR A 376 -15.59 0.62 -10.43
CA THR A 376 -16.75 0.83 -9.56
C THR A 376 -16.43 1.93 -8.56
N ILE A 377 -17.22 2.99 -8.47
CA ILE A 377 -16.99 4.12 -7.55
C ILE A 377 -18.15 4.34 -6.59
N THR A 378 -17.86 4.90 -5.42
CA THR A 378 -18.84 5.32 -4.42
C THR A 378 -18.38 6.58 -3.69
N GLY A 379 -19.28 7.54 -3.48
CA GLY A 379 -19.08 8.66 -2.59
C GLY A 379 -18.34 9.85 -3.18
N THR A 380 -18.01 10.80 -2.32
CA THR A 380 -17.44 12.11 -2.65
C THR A 380 -15.91 12.13 -2.65
N GLY A 381 -15.26 10.97 -2.55
CA GLY A 381 -13.82 10.87 -2.41
C GLY A 381 -13.30 10.95 -0.97
N ALA A 382 -11.99 10.80 -0.82
CA ALA A 382 -11.27 11.06 0.41
C ALA A 382 -11.32 12.54 0.81
N ALA A 383 -11.20 12.81 2.11
CA ALA A 383 -11.15 14.18 2.64
C ALA A 383 -10.06 15.00 1.92
N GLY A 384 -10.45 16.19 1.43
CA GLY A 384 -9.57 17.10 0.69
C GLY A 384 -9.35 16.75 -0.80
N ALA A 385 -9.82 15.61 -1.31
CA ALA A 385 -9.74 15.29 -2.74
C ALA A 385 -11.00 15.75 -3.52
N GLY A 386 -12.17 15.69 -2.88
CA GLY A 386 -13.45 16.18 -3.46
C GLY A 386 -14.00 15.34 -4.61
N GLY A 387 -13.49 14.13 -4.85
CA GLY A 387 -14.08 13.19 -5.81
C GLY A 387 -13.60 11.75 -5.62
N ALA A 388 -14.45 10.78 -5.93
CA ALA A 388 -14.05 9.38 -6.04
C ALA A 388 -13.10 9.17 -7.23
N ILE A 389 -13.23 9.99 -8.28
CA ILE A 389 -12.25 10.14 -9.36
C ILE A 389 -11.78 11.60 -9.36
N VAL A 390 -10.47 11.83 -9.39
CA VAL A 390 -9.88 13.17 -9.51
C VAL A 390 -8.78 13.23 -10.57
N ASN A 391 -8.43 14.45 -10.98
CA ASN A 391 -7.20 14.73 -11.70
C ASN A 391 -6.55 16.02 -11.16
N ASP A 392 -5.58 15.85 -10.27
CA ASP A 392 -4.89 16.99 -9.63
C ASP A 392 -3.69 17.52 -10.45
N SER A 393 -3.34 16.82 -11.53
CA SER A 393 -2.27 17.21 -12.46
C SER A 393 -2.75 18.31 -13.39
N THR A 394 -1.84 19.19 -13.81
CA THR A 394 -2.13 20.19 -14.86
C THR A 394 -2.30 19.57 -16.25
N GLN A 395 -1.86 18.31 -16.43
CA GLN A 395 -2.04 17.58 -17.68
C GLN A 395 -3.43 16.93 -17.74
N ALA A 396 -4.00 16.84 -18.94
CA ALA A 396 -5.26 16.12 -19.15
C ALA A 396 -5.09 14.62 -18.87
N ALA A 397 -6.10 14.02 -18.23
CA ALA A 397 -6.19 12.58 -18.01
C ALA A 397 -7.31 11.98 -18.85
N SER A 398 -7.13 10.73 -19.28
CA SER A 398 -8.17 9.96 -19.99
C SER A 398 -8.27 8.56 -19.41
N TYR A 399 -9.50 8.09 -19.24
CA TYR A 399 -9.80 6.74 -18.77
C TYR A 399 -10.72 6.01 -19.74
N ILE A 400 -10.30 4.82 -20.16
CA ILE A 400 -10.95 4.03 -21.20
C ILE A 400 -11.79 2.86 -20.65
N GLY A 401 -11.75 2.59 -19.35
CA GLY A 401 -12.57 1.55 -18.71
C GLY A 401 -14.03 1.99 -18.54
N LEU A 402 -14.94 1.02 -18.38
CA LEU A 402 -16.33 1.33 -18.00
C LEU A 402 -16.39 1.79 -16.54
N VAL A 403 -17.34 2.67 -16.22
CA VAL A 403 -17.59 3.16 -14.87
C VAL A 403 -18.95 2.66 -14.37
N THR A 404 -19.01 2.17 -13.14
CA THR A 404 -20.24 1.81 -12.43
C THR A 404 -20.33 2.61 -11.13
N LEU A 405 -21.49 3.20 -10.87
CA LEU A 405 -21.78 3.91 -9.62
C LEU A 405 -22.42 2.91 -8.65
N ALA A 406 -21.68 2.50 -7.62
CA ALA A 406 -22.23 1.68 -6.53
C ALA A 406 -22.94 2.52 -5.45
N GLY A 407 -22.73 3.84 -5.47
CA GLY A 407 -23.45 4.84 -4.69
C GLY A 407 -23.40 6.20 -5.40
N ASP A 408 -24.04 7.21 -4.81
CA ASP A 408 -23.90 8.59 -5.29
C ASP A 408 -22.41 8.94 -5.30
N SER A 409 -21.93 9.45 -6.43
CA SER A 409 -20.48 9.53 -6.69
C SER A 409 -20.08 10.86 -7.30
N THR A 410 -18.89 11.33 -6.96
CA THR A 410 -18.33 12.58 -7.49
C THR A 410 -17.11 12.35 -8.37
N ILE A 411 -17.07 12.99 -9.53
CA ILE A 411 -15.89 13.13 -10.40
C ILE A 411 -15.44 14.58 -10.34
N ASN A 412 -14.18 14.83 -9.99
CA ASN A 412 -13.67 16.18 -9.79
C ASN A 412 -12.43 16.44 -10.65
N ALA A 413 -12.61 17.19 -11.75
CA ALA A 413 -11.50 17.66 -12.58
C ALA A 413 -10.86 18.89 -11.91
N THR A 414 -10.03 18.64 -10.90
CA THR A 414 -9.48 19.68 -10.01
C THR A 414 -8.57 20.67 -10.73
N THR A 415 -7.54 20.18 -11.44
CA THR A 415 -6.51 21.03 -12.08
C THR A 415 -6.43 20.78 -13.57
N GLY A 416 -6.51 19.53 -14.00
CA GLY A 416 -6.46 19.13 -15.41
C GLY A 416 -7.75 18.46 -15.84
N ASN A 417 -7.96 18.39 -17.15
CA ASN A 417 -9.17 17.80 -17.71
C ASN A 417 -9.28 16.31 -17.37
N ILE A 418 -10.51 15.80 -17.28
CA ILE A 418 -10.82 14.37 -17.21
C ILE A 418 -11.63 14.00 -18.45
N THR A 419 -11.20 12.98 -19.18
CA THR A 419 -11.98 12.38 -20.26
C THR A 419 -12.32 10.93 -19.92
N LEU A 420 -13.61 10.63 -19.74
CA LEU A 420 -14.10 9.25 -19.74
C LEU A 420 -14.42 8.89 -21.18
N SER A 421 -13.50 8.19 -21.85
CA SER A 421 -13.53 8.00 -23.30
C SER A 421 -14.26 6.72 -23.74
N ASN A 422 -14.61 5.84 -22.80
CA ASN A 422 -15.41 4.66 -23.13
C ASN A 422 -16.82 5.09 -23.56
N ILE A 423 -17.32 4.57 -24.68
CA ILE A 423 -18.65 4.91 -25.22
C ILE A 423 -19.78 4.01 -24.69
N GLY A 424 -19.46 3.00 -23.87
CA GLY A 424 -20.45 2.16 -23.21
C GLY A 424 -21.20 2.91 -22.10
N THR A 425 -21.97 2.16 -21.30
CA THR A 425 -22.89 2.75 -20.33
C THR A 425 -22.27 2.89 -18.94
N ILE A 426 -22.32 4.09 -18.36
CA ILE A 426 -22.21 4.30 -16.91
C ILE A 426 -23.51 3.84 -16.27
N THR A 427 -23.42 2.78 -15.46
CA THR A 427 -24.56 2.19 -14.75
C THR A 427 -24.59 2.61 -13.29
N GLY A 428 -25.76 2.54 -12.64
CA GLY A 428 -25.91 2.88 -11.23
C GLY A 428 -27.35 3.29 -10.90
N SER A 429 -28.26 2.31 -10.86
CA SER A 429 -29.69 2.57 -10.72
C SER A 429 -29.99 3.45 -9.50
N GLY A 430 -30.60 4.61 -9.76
CA GLY A 430 -30.95 5.62 -8.76
C GLY A 430 -29.79 6.28 -8.05
N ARG A 431 -28.58 6.20 -8.61
CA ARG A 431 -27.40 6.87 -8.06
C ARG A 431 -27.14 8.17 -8.81
N ASN A 432 -26.90 9.24 -8.07
CA ASN A 432 -26.56 10.54 -8.67
C ASN A 432 -25.08 10.61 -9.04
N LEU A 433 -24.79 11.20 -10.21
CA LEU A 433 -23.44 11.57 -10.61
C LEU A 433 -23.23 13.06 -10.39
N THR A 434 -22.28 13.42 -9.52
CA THR A 434 -21.82 14.79 -9.38
C THR A 434 -20.54 14.99 -10.17
N VAL A 435 -20.47 16.08 -10.93
CA VAL A 435 -19.25 16.54 -11.60
C VAL A 435 -18.86 17.88 -11.02
N ASP A 436 -17.63 17.98 -10.53
CA ASP A 436 -17.07 19.17 -9.88
C ASP A 436 -15.70 19.54 -10.49
N GLY A 437 -15.11 20.61 -9.97
CA GLY A 437 -13.78 21.07 -10.33
C GLY A 437 -13.76 22.30 -11.23
N ALA A 438 -12.56 22.84 -11.42
CA ALA A 438 -12.34 24.04 -12.22
C ALA A 438 -12.05 23.72 -13.70
N SER A 439 -11.70 22.48 -14.02
CA SER A 439 -11.31 22.05 -15.37
C SER A 439 -12.44 21.30 -16.09
N THR A 440 -12.18 20.87 -17.33
CA THR A 440 -13.20 20.20 -18.14
C THR A 440 -13.31 18.72 -17.81
N THR A 441 -14.53 18.24 -17.58
CA THR A 441 -14.87 16.82 -17.59
C THR A 441 -15.65 16.48 -18.85
N THR A 442 -15.11 15.59 -19.68
CA THR A 442 -15.79 15.06 -20.87
C THR A 442 -16.23 13.63 -20.61
N ILE A 443 -17.54 13.36 -20.76
CA ILE A 443 -18.09 12.01 -20.63
C ILE A 443 -18.58 11.56 -22.01
N ALA A 444 -17.85 10.63 -22.63
CA ALA A 444 -18.25 9.99 -23.88
C ALA A 444 -19.27 8.86 -23.68
N SER A 445 -19.28 8.28 -22.47
CA SER A 445 -20.19 7.20 -22.09
C SER A 445 -21.65 7.64 -22.13
N ILE A 446 -22.53 6.67 -22.37
CA ILE A 446 -23.97 6.81 -22.08
C ILE A 446 -24.15 6.78 -20.56
N ILE A 447 -24.80 7.78 -19.98
CA ILE A 447 -25.18 7.77 -18.57
C ILE A 447 -26.56 7.11 -18.46
N GLY A 448 -26.60 5.91 -17.88
CA GLY A 448 -27.78 5.06 -17.72
C GLY A 448 -28.02 4.68 -16.27
N THR A 449 -28.27 5.68 -15.43
CA THR A 449 -28.47 5.57 -13.97
C THR A 449 -29.94 5.46 -13.56
N ASP A 450 -30.83 5.16 -14.50
CA ASP A 450 -32.30 5.21 -14.32
C ASP A 450 -32.73 6.57 -13.75
N ASN A 451 -33.41 6.60 -12.59
CA ASN A 451 -33.84 7.84 -11.93
C ASN A 451 -32.70 8.62 -11.23
N GLY A 452 -31.46 8.15 -11.30
CA GLY A 452 -30.29 8.90 -10.85
C GLY A 452 -29.99 10.08 -11.78
N GLY A 453 -29.79 11.26 -11.21
CA GLY A 453 -29.57 12.52 -11.94
C GLY A 453 -28.11 12.93 -12.06
N ILE A 454 -27.90 14.13 -12.63
CA ILE A 454 -26.58 14.76 -12.76
C ILE A 454 -26.57 16.07 -11.97
N THR A 455 -25.54 16.28 -11.18
CA THR A 455 -25.25 17.58 -10.55
C THR A 455 -23.93 18.11 -11.07
N LYS A 456 -23.95 19.30 -11.68
CA LYS A 456 -22.75 20.01 -12.14
C LYS A 456 -22.43 21.15 -11.18
N ASN A 457 -21.35 20.96 -10.43
CA ASN A 457 -20.73 21.93 -9.51
C ASN A 457 -19.40 22.42 -10.08
N GLY A 458 -18.77 23.36 -9.38
CA GLY A 458 -17.47 23.90 -9.76
C GLY A 458 -17.52 24.80 -11.00
N THR A 459 -16.47 25.58 -11.22
CA THR A 459 -16.43 26.58 -12.30
C THR A 459 -16.11 25.97 -13.67
N GLY A 460 -15.71 24.69 -13.73
CA GLY A 460 -15.32 24.00 -14.96
C GLY A 460 -16.48 23.72 -15.93
N THR A 461 -16.15 23.03 -17.03
CA THR A 461 -17.13 22.59 -18.03
C THR A 461 -17.40 21.09 -17.90
N LEU A 462 -18.67 20.67 -17.90
CA LEU A 462 -19.07 19.28 -18.16
C LEU A 462 -19.54 19.17 -19.61
N ILE A 463 -18.90 18.30 -20.40
CA ILE A 463 -19.30 17.98 -21.77
C ILE A 463 -19.93 16.59 -21.80
N LEU A 464 -21.20 16.52 -22.20
CA LEU A 464 -21.93 15.25 -22.36
C LEU A 464 -21.98 14.87 -23.85
N SER A 465 -21.30 13.77 -24.21
CA SER A 465 -21.22 13.29 -25.59
C SER A 465 -21.99 11.99 -25.85
N GLY A 466 -22.43 11.30 -24.78
CA GLY A 466 -23.30 10.14 -24.88
C GLY A 466 -24.75 10.51 -25.17
N ALA A 467 -25.49 9.60 -25.82
CA ALA A 467 -26.95 9.65 -25.87
C ALA A 467 -27.50 9.05 -24.56
N ASN A 468 -27.65 9.90 -23.54
CA ASN A 468 -27.90 9.49 -22.17
C ASN A 468 -29.35 9.00 -21.98
N THR A 469 -29.54 8.05 -21.07
CA THR A 469 -30.84 7.37 -20.86
C THR A 469 -31.42 7.54 -19.46
N PHE A 470 -30.72 8.24 -18.55
CA PHE A 470 -31.26 8.57 -17.24
C PHE A 470 -32.55 9.41 -17.33
N THR A 471 -33.39 9.27 -16.31
CA THR A 471 -34.66 9.98 -16.11
C THR A 471 -34.61 10.96 -14.93
N GLY A 472 -33.51 10.95 -14.17
CA GLY A 472 -33.25 11.91 -13.09
C GLY A 472 -32.98 13.33 -13.59
N ASN A 473 -33.12 14.30 -12.69
CA ASN A 473 -32.93 15.72 -13.02
C ASN A 473 -31.45 16.08 -13.24
N ILE A 474 -31.22 17.17 -13.97
CA ILE A 474 -29.92 17.81 -14.14
C ILE A 474 -29.92 19.13 -13.39
N ALA A 475 -29.05 19.28 -12.40
CA ALA A 475 -28.80 20.54 -11.71
C ALA A 475 -27.45 21.12 -12.16
N VAL A 476 -27.44 22.32 -12.74
CA VAL A 476 -26.24 23.08 -13.10
C VAL A 476 -26.10 24.22 -12.10
N ASN A 477 -25.35 23.96 -11.03
CA ASN A 477 -25.19 24.90 -9.92
C ASN A 477 -24.08 25.93 -10.19
N ALA A 478 -23.05 25.55 -10.95
CA ALA A 478 -21.93 26.42 -11.31
C ALA A 478 -21.24 25.98 -12.62
N GLY A 479 -20.52 26.91 -13.23
CA GLY A 479 -19.74 26.67 -14.45
C GLY A 479 -20.63 26.42 -15.66
N ARG A 480 -20.21 25.52 -16.55
CA ARG A 480 -20.91 25.25 -17.81
C ARG A 480 -21.26 23.77 -17.99
N LEU A 481 -22.49 23.48 -18.40
CA LEU A 481 -22.90 22.20 -18.99
C LEU A 481 -23.01 22.38 -20.51
N GLN A 482 -22.25 21.62 -21.29
CA GLN A 482 -22.20 21.71 -22.74
C GLN A 482 -22.68 20.41 -23.40
N LEU A 483 -23.53 20.54 -24.43
CA LEU A 483 -23.97 19.41 -25.24
C LEU A 483 -22.96 19.06 -26.33
N ASN A 484 -22.79 17.76 -26.57
CA ASN A 484 -22.07 17.25 -27.73
C ASN A 484 -22.83 16.08 -28.40
N ASN A 485 -24.09 15.87 -28.00
CA ASN A 485 -24.98 14.85 -28.55
C ASN A 485 -26.44 15.29 -28.39
N ALA A 486 -27.31 15.00 -29.37
CA ALA A 486 -28.72 15.38 -29.34
C ALA A 486 -29.49 14.77 -28.14
N GLY A 487 -29.10 13.56 -27.71
CA GLY A 487 -29.66 12.86 -26.54
C GLY A 487 -28.91 13.11 -25.23
N ALA A 488 -28.09 14.16 -25.13
CA ALA A 488 -27.18 14.36 -23.99
C ALA A 488 -27.88 14.65 -22.65
N ILE A 489 -29.12 15.12 -22.62
CA ILE A 489 -29.82 15.50 -21.36
C ILE A 489 -30.83 14.45 -20.87
N GLY A 490 -30.59 13.19 -21.20
CA GLY A 490 -31.39 12.06 -20.72
C GLY A 490 -32.57 11.72 -21.63
N SER A 491 -33.46 10.85 -21.13
CA SER A 491 -34.69 10.47 -21.83
C SER A 491 -35.69 11.63 -21.90
N SER A 492 -36.83 11.45 -22.58
CA SER A 492 -37.94 12.42 -22.55
C SER A 492 -38.91 12.22 -21.38
N SER A 493 -38.71 11.19 -20.57
CA SER A 493 -39.63 10.79 -19.50
C SER A 493 -39.34 11.54 -18.19
N SER A 494 -39.70 12.82 -18.15
CA SER A 494 -39.64 13.69 -16.96
C SER A 494 -38.28 14.24 -16.47
N PRO A 495 -37.18 14.35 -17.24
CA PRO A 495 -36.04 15.12 -16.73
C PRO A 495 -36.32 16.62 -16.75
N SER A 496 -35.85 17.32 -15.73
CA SER A 496 -35.70 18.78 -15.77
C SER A 496 -34.23 19.17 -15.72
N VAL A 497 -33.87 20.17 -16.51
CA VAL A 497 -32.58 20.87 -16.43
C VAL A 497 -32.80 22.16 -15.67
N THR A 498 -32.12 22.34 -14.53
CA THR A 498 -32.16 23.59 -13.76
C THR A 498 -30.79 24.25 -13.80
N VAL A 499 -30.73 25.49 -14.23
CA VAL A 499 -29.51 26.30 -14.32
C VAL A 499 -29.59 27.42 -13.29
N ALA A 500 -28.77 27.33 -12.26
CA ALA A 500 -28.70 28.33 -11.21
C ALA A 500 -28.09 29.65 -11.71
N SER A 501 -28.34 30.74 -10.98
CA SER A 501 -27.68 32.02 -11.24
C SER A 501 -26.15 31.84 -11.14
N GLY A 502 -25.43 32.32 -12.16
CA GLY A 502 -23.97 32.12 -12.27
C GLY A 502 -23.54 30.81 -12.94
N ALA A 503 -24.47 30.03 -13.49
CA ALA A 503 -24.19 28.83 -14.29
C ALA A 503 -24.74 28.96 -15.73
N THR A 504 -24.18 28.17 -16.65
CA THR A 504 -24.54 28.22 -18.09
C THR A 504 -24.86 26.83 -18.65
N PHE A 505 -25.93 26.75 -19.42
CA PHE A 505 -26.25 25.63 -20.29
C PHE A 505 -25.96 25.99 -21.75
N ASP A 506 -25.10 25.21 -22.42
CA ASP A 506 -24.59 25.48 -23.76
C ASP A 506 -25.04 24.39 -24.74
N LEU A 507 -25.85 24.79 -25.71
CA LEU A 507 -26.33 23.90 -26.77
C LEU A 507 -25.22 23.51 -27.75
N ASN A 508 -24.18 24.34 -27.90
CA ASN A 508 -23.00 24.05 -28.74
C ASN A 508 -23.35 23.52 -30.16
N GLY A 509 -24.37 24.10 -30.79
CA GLY A 509 -24.83 23.74 -32.13
C GLY A 509 -25.62 22.44 -32.21
N ILE A 510 -25.98 21.86 -31.06
CA ILE A 510 -26.74 20.63 -30.97
C ILE A 510 -28.23 20.95 -30.86
N THR A 511 -29.01 20.43 -31.80
CA THR A 511 -30.47 20.34 -31.65
C THR A 511 -30.79 19.18 -30.71
N ALA A 512 -31.31 19.50 -29.53
CA ALA A 512 -31.70 18.48 -28.54
C ALA A 512 -32.88 17.67 -29.08
N SER A 513 -32.80 16.34 -28.98
CA SER A 513 -33.88 15.44 -29.45
C SER A 513 -35.01 15.28 -28.45
N ASN A 514 -34.77 15.62 -27.18
CA ASN A 514 -35.77 15.60 -26.11
C ASN A 514 -36.37 17.00 -25.88
N SER A 515 -37.50 17.03 -25.18
CA SER A 515 -38.25 18.26 -24.84
C SER A 515 -38.33 18.43 -23.32
N ASN A 516 -37.20 18.18 -22.64
CA ASN A 516 -37.09 18.26 -21.19
C ASN A 516 -37.34 19.70 -20.70
N ASN A 517 -37.88 19.88 -19.50
CA ASN A 517 -38.15 21.24 -19.00
C ASN A 517 -36.85 21.91 -18.58
N LEU A 518 -36.61 23.14 -19.03
CA LEU A 518 -35.47 23.97 -18.64
C LEU A 518 -35.92 25.06 -17.67
N THR A 519 -35.26 25.17 -16.52
CA THR A 519 -35.39 26.31 -15.62
C THR A 519 -34.09 27.09 -15.64
N ILE A 520 -34.13 28.40 -15.89
CA ILE A 520 -32.94 29.27 -15.93
C ILE A 520 -33.05 30.44 -14.96
N SER A 521 -31.89 30.91 -14.50
CA SER A 521 -31.75 32.09 -13.65
C SER A 521 -30.43 32.80 -13.96
N GLY A 522 -30.43 34.13 -13.90
CA GLY A 522 -29.24 34.97 -13.97
C GLY A 522 -28.60 35.09 -15.36
N THR A 523 -27.42 35.71 -15.37
CA THR A 523 -26.67 36.11 -16.57
C THR A 523 -25.59 35.11 -16.97
N GLY A 524 -25.69 33.86 -16.52
CA GLY A 524 -24.68 32.83 -16.81
C GLY A 524 -23.41 32.86 -15.97
N ALA A 525 -22.56 31.86 -16.19
CA ALA A 525 -21.21 31.81 -15.63
C ALA A 525 -20.29 32.88 -16.24
N ALA A 526 -19.30 33.31 -15.47
CA ALA A 526 -18.30 34.29 -15.90
C ALA A 526 -17.63 33.86 -17.21
N GLY A 527 -17.58 34.78 -18.19
CA GLY A 527 -17.03 34.54 -19.53
C GLY A 527 -18.02 34.01 -20.57
N TYR A 528 -19.22 33.57 -20.17
CA TYR A 528 -20.25 33.08 -21.10
C TYR A 528 -21.43 34.05 -21.28
N GLY A 529 -21.77 34.82 -20.24
CA GLY A 529 -22.69 35.97 -20.34
C GLY A 529 -24.17 35.62 -20.57
N ALA A 530 -24.58 34.36 -20.39
CA ALA A 530 -25.99 33.96 -20.36
C ALA A 530 -26.21 32.58 -19.70
N ALA A 531 -27.41 32.37 -19.16
CA ALA A 531 -27.82 31.10 -18.56
C ALA A 531 -28.08 30.00 -19.61
N LEU A 532 -28.51 30.38 -20.81
CA LEU A 532 -28.61 29.50 -21.98
C LEU A 532 -27.84 30.12 -23.14
N ILE A 533 -26.92 29.38 -23.73
CA ILE A 533 -26.11 29.85 -24.86
C ILE A 533 -26.10 28.89 -26.04
N ASN A 534 -25.73 29.44 -27.18
CA ASN A 534 -25.25 28.68 -28.33
C ASN A 534 -24.10 29.42 -29.02
N GLN A 535 -22.93 28.80 -28.99
CA GLN A 535 -21.68 29.37 -29.49
C GLN A 535 -21.15 28.69 -30.77
N SER A 536 -21.95 27.81 -31.39
CA SER A 536 -21.59 27.06 -32.61
C SER A 536 -22.63 27.28 -33.71
N VAL A 537 -22.89 26.32 -34.59
CA VAL A 537 -23.95 26.39 -35.62
C VAL A 537 -25.35 26.49 -35.01
N ALA A 538 -26.40 26.70 -35.81
CA ALA A 538 -27.77 26.82 -35.30
C ALA A 538 -28.23 25.58 -34.51
N ALA A 539 -28.95 25.80 -33.42
CA ALA A 539 -29.44 24.75 -32.51
C ALA A 539 -30.92 24.97 -32.17
N THR A 540 -31.64 23.89 -31.83
CA THR A 540 -33.03 23.95 -31.35
C THR A 540 -33.15 23.35 -29.96
N TYR A 541 -33.93 24.01 -29.10
CA TYR A 541 -34.39 23.49 -27.82
C TYR A 541 -35.92 23.52 -27.76
N SER A 542 -36.54 22.34 -27.70
CA SER A 542 -38.00 22.20 -27.81
C SER A 542 -38.74 22.10 -26.47
N GLY A 543 -38.00 22.03 -25.36
CA GLY A 543 -38.56 21.98 -24.02
C GLY A 543 -39.12 23.32 -23.56
N ASN A 544 -40.07 23.28 -22.63
CA ASN A 544 -40.56 24.49 -21.97
C ASN A 544 -39.44 25.14 -21.15
N ILE A 545 -39.38 26.47 -21.17
CA ILE A 545 -38.42 27.25 -20.38
C ILE A 545 -39.17 28.00 -19.29
N THR A 546 -38.74 27.83 -18.04
CA THR A 546 -39.22 28.58 -16.88
C THR A 546 -38.12 29.53 -16.43
N LEU A 547 -38.45 30.82 -16.32
CA LEU A 547 -37.61 31.83 -15.71
C LEU A 547 -37.85 31.78 -14.20
N ALA A 548 -36.81 31.43 -13.44
CA ALA A 548 -36.85 31.43 -11.97
C ALA A 548 -36.25 32.72 -11.35
N ASP A 549 -35.57 33.53 -12.17
CA ASP A 549 -35.11 34.90 -11.91
C ASP A 549 -34.97 35.62 -13.26
N ASN A 550 -34.58 36.89 -13.27
CA ASN A 550 -34.13 37.57 -14.47
C ASN A 550 -33.02 36.74 -15.13
N ALA A 551 -33.14 36.47 -16.43
CA ALA A 551 -32.22 35.57 -17.12
C ALA A 551 -31.81 36.12 -18.47
N THR A 552 -30.61 35.75 -18.91
CA THR A 552 -30.10 36.09 -20.25
C THR A 552 -29.96 34.83 -21.10
N ILE A 553 -30.39 34.90 -22.35
CA ILE A 553 -30.12 33.91 -23.40
C ILE A 553 -29.19 34.56 -24.44
N ASN A 554 -28.14 33.86 -24.89
CA ASN A 554 -27.18 34.43 -25.83
C ASN A 554 -26.81 33.49 -26.99
N ALA A 555 -26.94 33.97 -28.22
CA ALA A 555 -26.57 33.25 -29.43
C ALA A 555 -25.38 33.94 -30.12
N THR A 556 -24.15 33.60 -29.73
CA THR A 556 -22.93 34.25 -30.28
C THR A 556 -22.38 33.57 -31.53
N GLY A 557 -22.68 32.28 -31.74
CA GLY A 557 -22.28 31.55 -32.94
C GLY A 557 -23.40 31.46 -33.97
N GLY A 558 -24.51 30.81 -33.59
CA GLY A 558 -25.62 30.47 -34.46
C GLY A 558 -26.94 30.52 -33.71
N ASN A 559 -28.03 30.68 -34.45
CA ASN A 559 -29.35 30.93 -33.85
C ASN A 559 -29.78 29.83 -32.88
N ILE A 560 -30.46 30.23 -31.81
CA ILE A 560 -31.20 29.32 -30.93
C ILE A 560 -32.67 29.37 -31.37
N SER A 561 -33.20 28.24 -31.81
CA SER A 561 -34.63 28.06 -32.04
C SER A 561 -35.28 27.50 -30.78
N LEU A 562 -36.27 28.20 -30.23
CA LEU A 562 -37.02 27.78 -29.06
C LEU A 562 -38.48 27.53 -29.48
N SER A 563 -38.98 26.32 -29.27
CA SER A 563 -40.37 25.95 -29.64
C SER A 563 -41.26 25.61 -28.44
N GLY A 564 -40.70 25.48 -27.24
CA GLY A 564 -41.44 25.33 -26.01
C GLY A 564 -41.96 26.65 -25.45
N VAL A 565 -42.88 26.57 -24.47
CA VAL A 565 -43.40 27.75 -23.78
C VAL A 565 -42.31 28.38 -22.92
N ILE A 566 -42.11 29.69 -23.04
CA ILE A 566 -41.30 30.48 -22.09
C ILE A 566 -42.25 31.10 -21.06
N SER A 567 -42.02 30.84 -19.78
CA SER A 567 -42.88 31.26 -18.66
C SER A 567 -42.08 31.79 -17.47
N GLY A 568 -42.75 32.38 -16.48
CA GLY A 568 -42.13 33.01 -15.30
C GLY A 568 -42.39 34.51 -15.23
N ASN A 569 -42.40 35.09 -14.03
CA ASN A 569 -42.65 36.53 -13.80
C ASN A 569 -41.34 37.32 -13.68
N TYR A 570 -40.42 37.11 -14.62
CA TYR A 570 -39.08 37.72 -14.62
C TYR A 570 -38.70 38.19 -16.02
N ASN A 571 -37.74 39.11 -16.09
CA ASN A 571 -37.26 39.63 -17.36
C ASN A 571 -36.40 38.60 -18.09
N LEU A 572 -36.63 38.45 -19.39
CA LEU A 572 -35.74 37.72 -20.28
C LEU A 572 -34.96 38.71 -21.13
N GLU A 573 -33.65 38.74 -20.93
CA GLU A 573 -32.73 39.41 -21.84
C GLU A 573 -32.29 38.44 -22.95
N VAL A 574 -32.26 38.94 -24.17
CA VAL A 574 -31.73 38.21 -25.32
C VAL A 574 -30.53 38.95 -25.87
N ALA A 575 -29.35 38.36 -25.74
CA ALA A 575 -28.08 38.88 -26.24
C ALA A 575 -27.65 38.18 -27.55
N GLY A 576 -26.89 38.88 -28.39
CA GLY A 576 -26.36 38.37 -29.68
C GLY A 576 -26.65 39.30 -30.87
N GLY A 577 -25.68 39.47 -31.78
CA GLY A 577 -25.72 40.47 -32.87
C GLY A 577 -26.57 40.07 -34.09
N SER A 578 -27.32 41.06 -34.60
CA SER A 578 -27.92 41.25 -35.95
C SER A 578 -28.70 40.14 -36.67
N ALA A 579 -28.81 38.89 -36.20
CA ALA A 579 -29.54 37.83 -36.91
C ALA A 579 -30.41 36.90 -36.05
N THR A 580 -30.79 37.32 -34.84
CA THR A 580 -31.75 36.60 -33.99
C THR A 580 -33.17 36.75 -34.52
N ARG A 581 -33.61 35.85 -35.42
CA ARG A 581 -35.01 35.74 -35.85
C ARG A 581 -35.74 34.77 -34.93
N TRP A 582 -36.40 35.31 -33.91
CA TRP A 582 -37.31 34.55 -33.03
C TRP A 582 -38.66 34.39 -33.72
N THR A 583 -38.97 33.20 -34.24
CA THR A 583 -40.35 32.87 -34.64
C THR A 583 -41.12 32.45 -33.39
N ARG A 584 -41.90 33.37 -32.81
CA ARG A 584 -43.04 33.00 -31.96
C ARG A 584 -44.03 32.24 -32.85
N PHE A 585 -44.36 31.01 -32.48
CA PHE A 585 -45.57 30.33 -32.94
C PHE A 585 -46.63 30.41 -31.86
#